data_AF-A0A938YU42-F1
#
_entry.id   AF-A0A938YU42-F1
#
_cell.length_a   1.000
_cell.length_b   1.000
_cell.length_c   1.000
_cell.angle_alpha   90.00
_cell.angle_beta   90.00
_cell.angle_gamma   90.00
#
_symmetry.space_group_name_H-M   'P 1'
#
loop_
_entity.id
_entity.type
_entity.pdbx_description
1 polymer ?
#
loop_
_entity_poly.entity_id
_entity_poly.type
_entity_poly.pdbx_seq_one_letter_code
_entity_poly.pdbx_strand_id
1 'polypeptide(L)'
;MDSKGQAYSVFKLLIAAIIAVAMLYILMSIIGLIVPPGNDVQNYAKQMIQKQKDLLGAMDTSPAVSFNAGTSLATKALVGNSGLTSDQICIHKGDFATNQNLSLAGNSIVNGGTSNLSVKARVVCDHSNNLVQTVEDLESGIDLSGDDGVCECPIESETATQLCCAVILKYA
;
A
#
# COMPACT_ATOMS: atom_id res chain seq x y z
N MET A 1 56.20 -0.38 38.95
CA MET A 1 54.97 0.42 38.83
C MET A 1 54.24 -0.02 37.58
N ASP A 2 52.98 -0.36 37.79
CA ASP A 2 52.16 -1.31 37.04
C ASP A 2 51.71 -0.87 35.64
N SER A 3 52.28 -1.48 34.60
CA SER A 3 51.80 -1.38 33.21
C SER A 3 51.16 -2.68 32.69
N LYS A 4 50.58 -3.50 33.58
CA LYS A 4 49.83 -4.72 33.19
C LYS A 4 48.30 -4.62 33.37
N GLY A 5 47.80 -3.49 33.88
CA GLY A 5 46.36 -3.28 34.11
C GLY A 5 45.55 -2.68 32.95
N GLN A 6 46.18 -1.99 31.99
CA GLN A 6 45.44 -1.26 30.94
C GLN A 6 45.06 -2.12 29.72
N ALA A 7 45.88 -3.10 29.32
CA ALA A 7 45.60 -3.92 28.13
C ALA A 7 44.37 -4.83 28.31
N TYR A 8 44.12 -5.31 29.52
CA TYR A 8 42.99 -6.19 29.83
C TYR A 8 41.63 -5.45 29.74
N SER A 9 41.62 -4.15 30.02
CA SER A 9 40.40 -3.33 29.92
C SER A 9 40.01 -3.08 28.46
N VAL A 10 40.98 -2.89 27.56
CA VAL A 10 40.73 -2.65 26.14
C VAL A 10 40.14 -3.90 25.46
N PHE A 11 40.65 -5.08 25.81
CA PHE A 11 40.13 -6.34 25.25
C PHE A 11 38.66 -6.60 25.65
N LYS A 12 38.30 -6.27 26.90
CA LYS A 12 36.91 -6.32 27.37
C LYS A 12 36.01 -5.31 26.66
N LEU A 13 36.52 -4.11 26.41
CA LEU A 13 35.80 -3.06 25.68
C LEU A 13 35.52 -3.47 24.23
N LEU A 14 36.48 -4.13 23.58
CA LEU A 14 36.36 -4.61 22.20
C LEU A 14 35.34 -5.74 22.08
N ILE A 15 35.34 -6.70 23.02
CA ILE A 15 34.33 -7.77 23.07
C ILE A 15 32.93 -7.20 23.33
N ALA A 16 32.78 -6.23 24.23
CA ALA A 16 31.50 -5.57 24.50
C ALA A 16 30.94 -4.85 23.26
N ALA A 17 31.80 -4.17 22.50
CA ALA A 17 31.41 -3.51 21.26
C ALA A 17 30.91 -4.49 20.20
N ILE A 18 31.59 -5.64 20.04
CA ILE A 18 31.18 -6.70 19.10
C ILE A 18 29.81 -7.27 19.48
N ILE A 19 29.59 -7.55 20.76
CA ILE A 19 28.30 -8.07 21.25
C ILE A 19 27.18 -7.05 21.02
N ALA A 20 27.45 -5.76 21.27
CA ALA A 20 26.48 -4.70 21.03
C ALA A 20 26.09 -4.59 19.55
N VAL A 21 27.05 -4.67 18.62
CA VAL A 21 26.79 -4.66 17.17
C VAL A 21 25.98 -5.88 16.75
N ALA A 22 26.31 -7.07 17.27
CA ALA A 22 25.56 -8.29 16.97
C ALA A 22 24.10 -8.22 17.47
N MET A 23 23.86 -7.70 18.68
CA MET A 23 22.50 -7.47 19.19
C MET A 23 21.74 -6.44 18.36
N LEU A 24 22.40 -5.37 17.93
CA LEU A 24 21.80 -4.35 17.07
C LEU A 24 21.37 -4.91 15.71
N TYR A 25 22.17 -5.83 15.14
CA TYR A 25 21.84 -6.52 13.89
C TYR A 25 20.61 -7.42 14.02
N ILE A 26 20.50 -8.16 15.13
CA ILE A 26 19.33 -8.98 15.44
C ILE A 26 18.09 -8.08 15.61
N LEU A 27 18.23 -6.96 16.31
CA LEU A 27 17.13 -6.01 16.50
C LEU A 27 16.70 -5.35 15.17
N MET A 28 17.63 -5.02 14.27
CA MET A 28 17.29 -4.51 12.93
C MET A 28 16.49 -5.53 12.10
N SER A 29 16.83 -6.81 12.17
CA SER A 29 16.09 -7.88 11.49
C SER A 29 14.64 -8.00 11.99
N ILE A 30 14.41 -7.73 13.28
CA ILE A 30 13.07 -7.74 13.88
C ILE A 30 12.29 -6.47 13.52
N ILE A 31 12.95 -5.31 13.42
CA ILE A 31 12.30 -4.03 13.07
C ILE A 31 11.75 -4.05 11.63
N GLY A 32 12.36 -4.81 10.70
CA GLY A 32 11.83 -5.00 9.34
C GLY A 32 10.49 -5.75 9.27
N LEU A 33 10.04 -6.35 10.38
CA LEU A 33 8.78 -7.09 10.52
C LEU A 33 7.68 -6.30 11.26
N ILE A 34 8.01 -5.09 11.73
CA ILE A 34 7.03 -4.22 12.40
C ILE A 34 6.31 -3.42 11.33
N VAL A 35 5.02 -3.71 11.14
CA VAL A 35 4.06 -2.89 10.39
C VAL A 35 3.83 -1.61 11.23
N PRO A 36 4.33 -0.41 10.84
CA PRO A 36 4.18 0.78 11.66
C PRO A 36 2.71 1.06 12.08
N PRO A 37 2.45 1.41 13.34
CA PRO A 37 1.12 1.80 13.79
C PRO A 37 0.73 3.13 13.10
N GLY A 38 -0.32 3.07 12.27
CA GLY A 38 -0.66 4.08 11.25
C GLY A 38 -0.88 3.47 9.85
N ASN A 39 -0.51 2.20 9.68
CA ASN A 39 -0.62 1.38 8.46
C ASN A 39 -2.03 0.92 8.09
N ASP A 40 -2.97 1.86 8.05
CA ASP A 40 -4.23 1.61 7.35
C ASP A 40 -3.99 1.71 5.84
N VAL A 41 -4.49 0.73 5.09
CA VAL A 41 -4.44 0.69 3.62
C VAL A 41 -4.89 1.99 2.98
N GLN A 42 -5.86 2.68 3.59
CA GLN A 42 -6.39 3.96 3.10
C GLN A 42 -5.37 5.10 3.15
N ASN A 43 -4.58 5.19 4.23
CA ASN A 43 -3.57 6.25 4.36
C ASN A 43 -2.44 6.07 3.35
N TYR A 44 -2.00 4.83 3.12
CA TYR A 44 -0.99 4.53 2.11
C TYR A 44 -1.50 4.79 0.70
N ALA A 45 -2.69 4.27 0.37
CA ALA A 45 -3.28 4.51 -0.94
C ALA A 45 -3.43 6.01 -1.23
N LYS A 46 -3.84 6.80 -0.24
CA LYS A 46 -3.91 8.27 -0.35
C LYS A 46 -2.55 8.91 -0.67
N GLN A 47 -1.50 8.54 0.05
CA GLN A 47 -0.15 9.06 -0.21
C GLN A 47 0.38 8.64 -1.59
N MET A 48 0.10 7.40 -1.98
CA MET A 48 0.49 6.88 -3.29
C MET A 48 -0.25 7.58 -4.43
N ILE A 49 -1.56 7.85 -4.28
CA ILE A 49 -2.32 8.64 -5.26
C ILE A 49 -1.69 10.03 -5.43
N GLN A 50 -1.33 10.69 -4.33
CA GLN A 50 -0.68 12.01 -4.39
C GLN A 50 0.64 11.99 -5.15
N LYS A 51 1.40 10.89 -5.06
CA LYS A 51 2.65 10.69 -5.79
C LYS A 51 2.42 10.31 -7.26
N GLN A 52 1.47 9.41 -7.52
CA GLN A 52 1.24 8.82 -8.84
C GLN A 52 0.43 9.72 -9.78
N LYS A 53 -0.35 10.67 -9.26
CA LYS A 53 -1.12 11.61 -10.09
C LYS A 53 -0.24 12.44 -11.05
N ASP A 54 1.04 12.62 -10.72
CA ASP A 54 2.00 13.37 -11.55
C ASP A 54 2.91 12.42 -12.38
N LEU A 55 2.73 11.09 -12.25
CA LEU A 55 3.50 10.04 -12.90
C LEU A 55 2.56 9.09 -13.67
N LEU A 56 2.01 9.58 -14.77
CA LEU A 56 1.01 8.86 -15.54
C LEU A 56 1.55 7.54 -16.09
N GLY A 57 0.74 6.48 -15.98
CA GLY A 57 1.09 5.14 -16.44
C GLY A 57 2.05 4.38 -15.51
N ALA A 58 2.60 5.04 -14.49
CA ALA A 58 3.47 4.38 -13.53
C ALA A 58 2.65 3.71 -12.43
N MET A 59 3.03 2.48 -12.09
CA MET A 59 2.46 1.76 -10.95
C MET A 59 3.44 1.74 -9.79
N ASP A 60 2.89 1.95 -8.60
CA ASP A 60 3.62 1.82 -7.35
C ASP A 60 2.87 0.85 -6.44
N THR A 61 3.61 0.22 -5.52
CA THR A 61 3.07 -0.81 -4.62
C THR A 61 3.46 -0.46 -3.19
N SER A 62 2.47 -0.42 -2.31
CA SER A 62 2.71 -0.19 -0.89
C SER A 62 3.49 -1.37 -0.27
N PRO A 63 4.18 -1.16 0.86
CA PRO A 63 4.52 -2.27 1.74
C PRO A 63 3.26 -3.00 2.21
N ALA A 64 3.44 -4.15 2.86
CA ALA A 64 2.34 -4.84 3.54
C ALA A 64 1.74 -3.93 4.62
N VAL A 65 0.43 -3.69 4.51
CA VAL A 65 -0.36 -2.82 5.38
C VAL A 65 -1.57 -3.58 5.88
N SER A 66 -2.13 -3.14 7.01
CA SER A 66 -3.28 -3.81 7.59
C SER A 66 -4.57 -3.20 7.05
N PHE A 67 -5.46 -4.05 6.55
CA PHE A 67 -6.85 -3.71 6.30
C PHE A 67 -7.68 -4.25 7.47
N ASN A 68 -7.97 -3.36 8.43
CA ASN A 68 -8.55 -3.73 9.71
C ASN A 68 -10.00 -4.20 9.57
N ALA A 69 -10.40 -5.18 10.37
CA ALA A 69 -11.79 -5.63 10.47
C ALA A 69 -12.72 -4.46 10.85
N GLY A 70 -13.87 -4.35 10.19
CA GLY A 70 -14.84 -3.29 10.39
C GLY A 70 -14.47 -1.93 9.78
N THR A 71 -13.35 -1.83 9.06
CA THR A 71 -12.95 -0.61 8.35
C THR A 71 -13.28 -0.68 6.86
N SER A 72 -13.26 0.48 6.19
CA SER A 72 -13.57 0.60 4.78
C SER A 72 -12.52 1.42 4.04
N LEU A 73 -12.14 0.98 2.85
CA LEU A 73 -11.40 1.76 1.87
C LEU A 73 -12.40 2.49 0.99
N ALA A 74 -12.61 3.79 1.22
CA ALA A 74 -13.61 4.59 0.50
C ALA A 74 -12.96 5.61 -0.46
N THR A 75 -13.50 5.76 -1.68
CA THR A 75 -12.96 6.70 -2.68
C THR A 75 -12.92 8.14 -2.16
N LYS A 76 -13.95 8.56 -1.41
CA LYS A 76 -14.02 9.88 -0.76
C LYS A 76 -12.90 10.15 0.24
N ALA A 77 -12.39 9.11 0.91
CA ALA A 77 -11.31 9.27 1.87
C ALA A 77 -9.93 9.32 1.19
N LEU A 78 -9.82 8.71 0.01
CA LEU A 78 -8.60 8.65 -0.79
C LEU A 78 -8.26 9.96 -1.50
N VAL A 79 -9.25 10.80 -1.80
CA VAL A 79 -9.05 12.07 -2.50
C VAL A 79 -8.53 13.22 -1.64
N GLY A 80 -8.40 13.02 -0.32
CA GLY A 80 -8.02 14.12 0.58
C GLY A 80 -6.70 14.78 0.16
N ASN A 81 -6.75 16.05 -0.23
CA ASN A 81 -5.60 16.86 -0.67
C ASN A 81 -4.90 16.37 -1.96
N SER A 82 -5.46 15.44 -2.73
CA SER A 82 -4.88 15.02 -4.01
C SER A 82 -5.20 15.99 -5.15
N GLY A 83 -6.25 16.80 -5.00
CA GLY A 83 -6.80 17.62 -6.09
C GLY A 83 -7.71 16.82 -7.04
N LEU A 84 -7.96 15.53 -6.73
CA LEU A 84 -8.90 14.67 -7.44
C LEU A 84 -10.26 14.66 -6.75
N THR A 85 -11.30 14.28 -7.50
CA THR A 85 -12.66 14.05 -7.01
C THR A 85 -12.92 12.55 -6.86
N SER A 86 -13.95 12.16 -6.09
CA SER A 86 -14.18 10.74 -5.76
C SER A 86 -14.48 9.88 -6.99
N ASP A 87 -15.06 10.50 -8.02
CA ASP A 87 -15.32 9.93 -9.34
C ASP A 87 -14.06 9.70 -10.17
N GLN A 88 -12.93 10.28 -9.78
CA GLN A 88 -11.63 10.04 -10.42
C GLN A 88 -10.86 8.90 -9.75
N ILE A 89 -11.41 8.24 -8.74
CA ILE A 89 -10.76 7.14 -8.04
C ILE A 89 -11.53 5.84 -8.27
N CYS A 90 -10.81 4.82 -8.69
CA CYS A 90 -11.31 3.46 -8.82
C CYS A 90 -10.64 2.59 -7.77
N ILE A 91 -11.42 1.81 -7.03
CA ILE A 91 -10.92 0.87 -6.02
C ILE A 91 -11.30 -0.54 -6.47
N HIS A 92 -10.36 -1.49 -6.39
CA HIS A 92 -10.56 -2.86 -6.89
C HIS A 92 -10.05 -3.88 -5.88
N LYS A 93 -10.84 -4.95 -5.64
CA LYS A 93 -10.48 -6.03 -4.69
C LYS A 93 -9.26 -6.83 -5.13
N GLY A 94 -8.93 -6.82 -6.42
CA GLY A 94 -7.75 -7.45 -6.99
C GLY A 94 -7.64 -8.93 -6.63
N ASP A 95 -6.56 -9.34 -5.97
CA ASP A 95 -6.35 -10.74 -5.59
C ASP A 95 -7.40 -11.26 -4.58
N PHE A 96 -8.18 -10.36 -3.98
CA PHE A 96 -9.25 -10.66 -3.04
C PHE A 96 -10.65 -10.64 -3.67
N ALA A 97 -10.76 -10.67 -5.01
CA ALA A 97 -12.04 -10.75 -5.72
C ALA A 97 -13.01 -11.80 -5.12
N THR A 98 -12.49 -12.99 -4.81
CA THR A 98 -13.25 -14.13 -4.26
C THR A 98 -13.37 -14.13 -2.73
N ASN A 99 -12.78 -13.16 -2.03
CA ASN A 99 -12.80 -13.11 -0.57
C ASN A 99 -14.14 -12.56 -0.07
N GLN A 100 -14.96 -13.43 0.53
CA GLN A 100 -16.29 -13.07 1.03
C GLN A 100 -16.27 -12.07 2.21
N ASN A 101 -15.13 -11.90 2.88
CA ASN A 101 -14.99 -10.90 3.94
C ASN A 101 -14.80 -9.48 3.40
N LEU A 102 -14.42 -9.33 2.12
CA LEU A 102 -14.34 -8.04 1.45
C LEU A 102 -15.56 -7.83 0.55
N SER A 103 -16.42 -6.90 0.95
CA SER A 103 -17.64 -6.57 0.21
C SER A 103 -17.60 -5.15 -0.33
N LEU A 104 -18.18 -4.93 -1.51
CA LEU A 104 -18.44 -3.59 -2.01
C LEU A 104 -19.67 -3.00 -1.32
N ALA A 105 -19.53 -1.78 -0.79
CA ALA A 105 -20.62 -1.03 -0.16
C ALA A 105 -20.61 0.40 -0.71
N GLY A 106 -21.42 0.66 -1.74
CA GLY A 106 -21.39 1.93 -2.47
C GLY A 106 -19.99 2.19 -3.03
N ASN A 107 -19.38 3.33 -2.69
CA ASN A 107 -18.07 3.73 -3.20
C ASN A 107 -16.91 3.31 -2.27
N SER A 108 -17.06 2.13 -1.66
CA SER A 108 -16.08 1.62 -0.71
C SER A 108 -15.96 0.10 -0.76
N ILE A 109 -14.76 -0.40 -0.47
CA ILE A 109 -14.52 -1.80 -0.12
C ILE A 109 -14.52 -1.86 1.42
N VAL A 110 -15.32 -2.75 2.00
CA VAL A 110 -15.44 -2.92 3.46
C VAL A 110 -14.86 -4.28 3.84
N ASN A 111 -13.99 -4.30 4.86
CA ASN A 111 -13.61 -5.54 5.51
C ASN A 111 -14.65 -5.89 6.59
N GLY A 112 -15.64 -6.71 6.22
CA GLY A 112 -16.69 -7.21 7.11
C GLY A 112 -16.28 -8.45 7.92
N GLY A 113 -15.04 -8.94 7.76
CA GLY A 113 -14.53 -10.07 8.52
C GLY A 113 -14.27 -9.74 9.98
N THR A 114 -13.93 -10.76 10.77
CA THR A 114 -13.55 -10.63 12.19
C THR A 114 -12.05 -10.47 12.40
N SER A 115 -11.25 -10.64 11.35
CA SER A 115 -9.80 -10.54 11.37
C SER A 115 -9.28 -9.46 10.43
N ASN A 116 -8.14 -8.88 10.82
CA ASN A 116 -7.41 -7.95 9.98
C ASN A 116 -6.76 -8.71 8.82
N LEU A 117 -6.82 -8.14 7.61
CA LEU A 117 -6.12 -8.67 6.45
C LEU A 117 -4.79 -7.94 6.28
N SER A 118 -3.74 -8.67 5.92
CA SER A 118 -2.49 -8.07 5.46
C SER A 118 -2.56 -7.94 3.95
N VAL A 119 -2.51 -6.72 3.45
CA VAL A 119 -2.70 -6.39 2.03
C VAL A 119 -1.59 -5.46 1.54
N LYS A 120 -1.36 -5.44 0.24
CA LYS A 120 -0.64 -4.35 -0.45
C LYS A 120 -1.63 -3.59 -1.31
N ALA A 121 -1.51 -2.27 -1.34
CA ALA A 121 -2.21 -1.43 -2.29
C ALA A 121 -1.29 -1.15 -3.47
N ARG A 122 -1.72 -1.48 -4.68
CA ARG A 122 -1.11 -1.01 -5.91
C ARG A 122 -1.87 0.20 -6.42
N VAL A 123 -1.17 1.26 -6.77
CA VAL A 123 -1.77 2.49 -7.27
C VAL A 123 -1.16 2.82 -8.61
N VAL A 124 -2.02 3.12 -9.57
CA VAL A 124 -1.68 3.62 -10.90
C VAL A 124 -2.63 4.74 -11.26
N CYS A 125 -2.11 5.82 -11.82
CA CYS A 125 -2.91 6.92 -12.31
C CYS A 125 -2.64 7.12 -13.81
N ASP A 126 -3.69 7.35 -14.57
CA ASP A 126 -3.61 7.73 -15.97
C ASP A 126 -4.88 8.47 -16.40
N HIS A 127 -4.91 8.95 -17.63
CA HIS A 127 -6.13 9.44 -18.25
C HIS A 127 -7.16 8.31 -18.37
N SER A 128 -8.43 8.65 -18.18
CA SER A 128 -9.55 7.70 -18.18
C SER A 128 -9.57 6.74 -19.38
N ASN A 129 -9.25 7.24 -20.58
CA ASN A 129 -9.20 6.46 -21.80
C ASN A 129 -8.03 5.45 -21.87
N ASN A 130 -6.98 5.65 -21.07
CA ASN A 130 -5.80 4.78 -21.04
C ASN A 130 -5.70 3.93 -19.78
N LEU A 131 -6.46 4.27 -18.72
CA LEU A 131 -6.31 3.65 -17.41
C LEU A 131 -6.56 2.15 -17.44
N VAL A 132 -7.60 1.69 -18.15
CA VAL A 132 -7.95 0.26 -18.25
C VAL A 132 -6.79 -0.50 -18.89
N GLN A 133 -6.33 -0.04 -20.05
CA GLN A 133 -5.23 -0.69 -20.76
C GLN A 133 -3.93 -0.68 -19.95
N THR A 134 -3.62 0.44 -19.28
CA THR A 134 -2.45 0.54 -18.40
C THR A 134 -2.52 -0.48 -17.27
N VAL A 135 -3.70 -0.67 -16.68
CA VAL A 135 -3.90 -1.66 -15.61
C VAL A 135 -3.80 -3.08 -16.15
N GLU A 136 -4.39 -3.39 -17.29
CA GLU A 136 -4.30 -4.71 -17.93
C GLU A 136 -2.86 -5.07 -18.32
N ASP A 137 -2.11 -4.10 -18.84
CA ASP A 137 -0.70 -4.27 -19.24
C ASP A 137 0.21 -4.53 -18.03
N LEU A 138 -0.08 -3.90 -16.89
CA LEU A 138 0.72 -4.02 -15.67
C LEU A 138 0.24 -5.15 -14.73
N GLU A 139 -1.03 -5.55 -14.84
CA GLU A 139 -1.70 -6.52 -13.97
C GLU A 139 -2.66 -7.40 -14.78
N SER A 140 -2.14 -8.54 -15.23
CA SER A 140 -2.94 -9.54 -15.93
C SER A 140 -4.11 -10.03 -15.06
N GLY A 141 -5.32 -9.99 -15.61
CA GLY A 141 -6.52 -10.53 -14.97
C GLY A 141 -7.23 -9.57 -14.01
N ILE A 142 -6.87 -8.28 -14.02
CA ILE A 142 -7.66 -7.23 -13.37
C ILE A 142 -8.58 -6.59 -14.41
N ASP A 143 -9.89 -6.67 -14.16
CA ASP A 143 -10.91 -5.98 -14.95
C ASP A 143 -11.50 -4.84 -14.12
N LEU A 144 -11.12 -3.60 -14.43
CA LEU A 144 -11.62 -2.42 -13.71
C LEU A 144 -13.10 -2.12 -13.97
N SER A 145 -13.68 -2.69 -15.02
CA SER A 145 -15.09 -2.57 -15.38
C SER A 145 -15.95 -3.68 -14.74
N GLY A 146 -15.34 -4.65 -14.06
CA GLY A 146 -16.03 -5.77 -13.44
C GLY A 146 -16.65 -5.48 -12.07
N ASP A 147 -17.41 -6.44 -11.56
CA ASP A 147 -18.12 -6.37 -10.26
C ASP A 147 -17.19 -6.44 -9.03
N ASP A 148 -15.88 -6.55 -9.23
CA ASP A 148 -14.88 -6.69 -8.18
C ASP A 148 -14.27 -5.35 -7.74
N GLY A 149 -14.67 -4.25 -8.38
CA GLY A 149 -14.28 -2.90 -8.03
C GLY A 149 -15.42 -1.90 -8.07
N VAL A 150 -15.11 -0.70 -7.60
CA VAL A 150 -15.96 0.47 -7.75
C VAL A 150 -15.16 1.52 -8.49
N CYS A 151 -15.61 1.86 -9.68
CA CYS A 151 -14.98 2.84 -10.55
C CYS A 151 -16.08 3.79 -11.05
N GLU A 152 -16.02 5.03 -10.59
CA GLU A 152 -16.91 6.11 -11.06
C GLU A 152 -16.25 6.93 -12.18
N CYS A 153 -15.02 6.58 -12.55
CA CYS A 153 -14.32 7.21 -13.65
C CYS A 153 -14.95 6.77 -14.98
N PRO A 154 -15.12 7.67 -15.97
CA PRO A 154 -15.65 7.34 -17.29
C PRO A 154 -14.57 6.63 -18.13
N ILE A 155 -14.13 5.46 -17.65
CA ILE A 155 -13.09 4.63 -18.27
C ILE A 155 -13.52 4.08 -19.64
N GLU A 156 -14.82 4.02 -19.91
CA GLU A 156 -15.38 3.58 -21.20
C GLU A 156 -15.56 4.73 -22.20
N SER A 157 -15.26 5.98 -21.82
CA SER A 157 -15.40 7.12 -22.71
C SER A 157 -14.10 7.38 -23.46
N GLU A 158 -14.08 7.10 -24.77
CA GLU A 158 -12.94 7.40 -25.66
C GLU A 158 -12.58 8.90 -25.69
N THR A 159 -13.54 9.77 -25.32
CA THR A 159 -13.37 11.23 -25.31
C THR A 159 -12.98 11.80 -23.96
N ALA A 160 -13.11 11.01 -22.88
CA ALA A 160 -12.75 11.47 -21.55
C ALA A 160 -11.23 11.43 -21.39
N THR A 161 -10.66 12.60 -21.09
CA THR A 161 -9.22 12.79 -20.82
C THR A 161 -8.99 13.22 -19.37
N GLN A 162 -9.92 12.89 -18.48
CA GLN A 162 -9.75 13.24 -17.08
C GLN A 162 -8.77 12.29 -16.41
N LEU A 163 -7.96 12.82 -15.49
CA LEU A 163 -7.06 12.03 -14.69
C LEU A 163 -7.86 11.12 -13.76
N CYS A 164 -7.55 9.83 -13.78
CA CYS A 164 -8.13 8.84 -12.90
C CYS A 164 -7.05 7.96 -12.28
N CYS A 165 -7.31 7.46 -11.08
CA CYS A 165 -6.39 6.59 -10.35
C CYS A 165 -7.09 5.32 -9.92
N ALA A 166 -6.47 4.17 -10.21
CA ALA A 166 -6.91 2.87 -9.72
C ALA A 166 -6.09 2.47 -8.49
N VAL A 167 -6.77 1.95 -7.46
CA VAL A 167 -6.19 1.34 -6.26
C VAL A 167 -6.61 -0.13 -6.23
N ILE A 168 -5.64 -1.03 -6.38
CA ILE A 168 -5.87 -2.48 -6.50
C ILE A 168 -5.28 -3.17 -5.27
N LEU A 169 -6.10 -3.97 -4.58
CA LEU A 169 -5.64 -4.75 -3.43
C LEU A 169 -4.95 -6.04 -3.86
N LYS A 170 -3.79 -6.32 -3.26
CA LYS A 170 -2.95 -7.49 -3.54
C LYS A 170 -2.53 -8.19 -2.26
N TYR A 171 -2.18 -9.47 -2.36
CA TYR A 171 -1.63 -10.19 -1.20
C TYR A 171 -0.31 -9.55 -0.72
N ALA A 172 -0.12 -9.53 0.60
CA ALA A 172 1.10 -9.06 1.25
C ALA A 172 2.29 -10.02 1.09
#